data_AF-A0A947FNN3-F1
#
_entry.id   AF-A0A947FNN3-F1
#
_cell.length_a   1.000
_cell.length_b   1.000
_cell.length_c   1.000
_cell.angle_alpha   90.00
_cell.angle_beta   90.00
_cell.angle_gamma   90.00
#
_symmetry.space_group_name_H-M   'P 1'
#
loop_
_entity.id
_entity.type
_entity.pdbx_description
1 polymer ?
#
loop_
_entity_poly.entity_id
_entity_poly.type
_entity_poly.pdbx_seq_one_letter_code
_entity_poly.pdbx_strand_id
1 'polypeptide(L)'
;LQLIDAFFPEGGTEIFSREIVYVAGNHDHHLWRMAQDHCFVTAVIDGEIPDDLEHITTITGTPKHRCRMMESLIAHRPHLAGAHVHIAYPNWGIADRERGRAVVMHHGHYLDSMYRALSNFRGFLEGSNLRPDTMRELEEQNGPWIDFLWSDLGSAGKIGGEAGTLYQTMLSAGASHDMAEAIACRVTGGLHSKLGINPKMEIKYGITLDNLIRAAVDLTAGRGAEKQREGYARVLGDDEIDDIGWYLSTPMAAQLREELGALPREVQFVFGHTHKPFQDELTVDGYELPVGVFNTGGWVLDEPGLMPVQGCAAMLVSDELEVASLRLFNDPVDDVMAPVRVEGSGRETRLVGEASAAVEAASAHWQDFSRAVHHRILSEADKRVRRFLDRSEDMREAAE
;
A
#
# COMPACT_ATOMS: atom_id res chain seq x y z
N LEU A 1 15.12 -7.00 -9.64
CA LEU A 1 16.23 -7.97 -9.52
C LEU A 1 17.57 -7.32 -9.15
N GLN A 2 17.93 -6.17 -9.71
CA GLN A 2 19.21 -5.48 -9.38
C GLN A 2 19.39 -5.17 -7.87
N LEU A 3 18.31 -4.85 -7.15
CA LEU A 3 18.37 -4.59 -5.70
C LEU A 3 18.72 -5.84 -4.88
N ILE A 4 18.15 -6.99 -5.25
CA ILE A 4 18.40 -8.26 -4.57
C ILE A 4 19.88 -8.68 -4.75
N ASP A 5 20.45 -8.51 -5.94
CA ASP A 5 21.88 -8.78 -6.17
C ASP A 5 22.78 -7.85 -5.32
N ALA A 6 22.33 -6.62 -5.02
CA ALA A 6 23.07 -5.69 -4.17
C ALA A 6 23.00 -6.08 -2.67
N PHE A 7 21.86 -6.63 -2.23
CA PHE A 7 21.68 -7.12 -0.86
C PHE A 7 22.37 -8.47 -0.61
N PHE A 8 22.56 -9.26 -1.66
CA PHE A 8 23.18 -10.58 -1.61
C PHE A 8 24.28 -10.72 -2.67
N PRO A 9 25.41 -10.01 -2.52
CA PRO A 9 26.46 -9.98 -3.55
C PRO A 9 27.13 -11.35 -3.75
N GLU A 10 27.39 -11.71 -5.00
CA GLU A 10 28.12 -12.93 -5.35
C GLU A 10 29.54 -12.90 -4.79
N GLY A 11 29.87 -13.85 -3.90
CA GLY A 11 31.19 -13.95 -3.26
C GLY A 11 31.50 -12.86 -2.22
N GLY A 12 30.51 -12.05 -1.84
CA GLY A 12 30.61 -11.05 -0.78
C GLY A 12 30.12 -11.56 0.59
N THR A 13 30.27 -10.72 1.61
CA THR A 13 29.65 -10.95 2.92
C THR A 13 28.14 -10.79 2.81
N GLU A 14 27.38 -11.75 3.32
CA GLU A 14 25.93 -11.63 3.42
C GLU A 14 25.59 -10.57 4.46
N ILE A 15 24.95 -9.48 4.02
CA ILE A 15 24.51 -8.38 4.88
C ILE A 15 23.12 -8.69 5.47
N PHE A 16 22.31 -9.47 4.75
CA PHE A 16 20.96 -9.82 5.12
C PHE A 16 20.78 -11.34 5.21
N SER A 17 19.81 -11.76 6.03
CA SER A 17 19.35 -13.15 6.07
C SER A 17 18.74 -13.56 4.73
N ARG A 18 18.90 -14.83 4.37
CA ARG A 18 18.23 -15.44 3.20
C ARG A 18 16.74 -15.74 3.45
N GLU A 19 16.24 -15.47 4.65
CA GLU A 19 14.81 -15.48 4.98
C GLU A 19 14.21 -14.09 4.73
N ILE A 20 13.38 -13.98 3.70
CA ILE A 20 12.73 -12.73 3.29
C ILE A 20 11.27 -12.79 3.70
N VAL A 21 10.79 -11.80 4.43
CA VAL A 21 9.36 -11.61 4.69
C VAL A 21 8.84 -10.55 3.75
N TYR A 22 7.81 -10.91 2.99
CA TYR A 22 7.13 -10.07 2.03
C TYR A 22 5.72 -9.76 2.52
N VAL A 23 5.45 -8.49 2.83
CA VAL A 23 4.11 -8.02 3.20
C VAL A 23 3.39 -7.60 1.93
N ALA A 24 2.41 -8.39 1.51
CA ALA A 24 1.74 -8.14 0.24
C ALA A 24 0.84 -6.90 0.29
N GLY A 25 0.90 -6.11 -0.78
CA GLY A 25 0.05 -4.94 -0.97
C GLY A 25 -1.10 -5.18 -1.93
N ASN A 26 -1.80 -4.10 -2.28
CA ASN A 26 -2.94 -4.16 -3.20
C ASN A 26 -2.59 -4.67 -4.60
N HIS A 27 -1.42 -4.31 -5.13
CA HIS A 27 -0.95 -4.79 -6.44
C HIS A 27 -0.48 -6.24 -6.40
N ASP A 28 -0.23 -6.75 -5.19
CA ASP A 28 0.38 -8.05 -4.95
C ASP A 28 -0.62 -9.02 -4.32
N HIS A 29 -1.88 -8.61 -4.21
CA HIS A 29 -2.94 -9.40 -3.60
C HIS A 29 -3.10 -10.75 -4.30
N HIS A 30 -2.85 -10.82 -5.61
CA HIS A 30 -2.80 -12.08 -6.33
C HIS A 30 -1.73 -13.06 -5.80
N LEU A 31 -0.55 -12.56 -5.39
CA LEU A 31 0.48 -13.39 -4.76
C LEU A 31 0.02 -13.94 -3.40
N TRP A 32 -0.76 -13.16 -2.66
CA TRP A 32 -1.40 -13.60 -1.42
C TRP A 32 -2.44 -14.69 -1.68
N ARG A 33 -3.34 -14.49 -2.65
CA ARG A 33 -4.31 -15.51 -3.08
C ARG A 33 -3.65 -16.81 -3.52
N MET A 34 -2.58 -16.73 -4.31
CA MET A 34 -1.82 -17.91 -4.72
C MET A 34 -1.24 -18.68 -3.52
N ALA A 35 -0.82 -17.97 -2.47
CA ALA A 35 -0.31 -18.60 -1.25
C ALA A 35 -1.43 -19.28 -0.45
N GLN A 36 -2.60 -18.64 -0.34
CA GLN A 36 -3.80 -19.24 0.26
C GLN A 36 -4.22 -20.52 -0.50
N ASP A 37 -4.29 -20.45 -1.83
CA ASP A 37 -4.65 -21.59 -2.68
C ASP A 37 -3.65 -22.74 -2.53
N HIS A 38 -2.35 -22.45 -2.45
CA HIS A 38 -1.33 -23.47 -2.23
C HIS A 38 -1.52 -24.20 -0.90
N CYS A 39 -1.86 -23.47 0.16
CA CYS A 39 -2.12 -24.06 1.47
C CYS A 39 -3.41 -24.87 1.49
N PHE A 40 -4.47 -24.38 0.83
CA PHE A 40 -5.71 -25.15 0.67
C PHE A 40 -5.46 -26.47 -0.08
N VAL A 41 -4.74 -26.42 -1.20
CA VAL A 41 -4.38 -27.62 -1.98
C VAL A 41 -3.53 -28.59 -1.16
N THR A 42 -2.57 -28.07 -0.39
CA THR A 42 -1.72 -28.90 0.49
C THR A 42 -2.55 -29.60 1.56
N ALA A 43 -3.46 -28.88 2.23
CA ALA A 43 -4.37 -29.46 3.21
C ALA A 43 -5.24 -30.57 2.59
N VAL A 44 -5.78 -30.34 1.39
CA VAL A 44 -6.56 -31.34 0.64
C VAL A 44 -5.73 -32.58 0.28
N ILE A 45 -4.47 -32.41 -0.12
CA ILE A 45 -3.54 -33.52 -0.38
C ILE A 45 -3.27 -34.32 0.90
N ASP A 46 -3.16 -33.65 2.04
CA ASP A 46 -2.93 -34.26 3.36
C ASP A 46 -4.19 -34.89 3.96
N GLY A 47 -5.33 -34.80 3.27
CA GLY A 47 -6.61 -35.42 3.65
C GLY A 47 -7.51 -34.55 4.50
N GLU A 48 -7.18 -33.27 4.67
CA GLU A 48 -8.02 -32.27 5.33
C GLU A 48 -8.91 -31.55 4.30
N ILE A 49 -10.12 -31.15 4.68
CA ILE A 49 -10.97 -30.31 3.83
C ILE A 49 -11.24 -29.03 4.62
N PRO A 50 -10.49 -27.94 4.37
CA PRO A 50 -10.71 -26.67 5.04
C PRO A 50 -12.10 -26.13 4.70
N ASP A 51 -12.80 -25.61 5.71
CA ASP A 51 -14.12 -24.98 5.52
C ASP A 51 -14.01 -23.62 4.82
N ASP A 52 -12.87 -22.92 4.97
CA ASP A 52 -12.61 -21.63 4.35
C ASP A 52 -11.10 -21.38 4.15
N LEU A 53 -10.76 -20.36 3.37
CA LEU A 53 -9.40 -19.87 3.20
C LEU A 53 -8.97 -18.98 4.38
N GLU A 54 -7.68 -19.02 4.71
CA GLU A 54 -7.12 -18.14 5.73
C GLU A 54 -7.02 -16.71 5.21
N HIS A 55 -7.91 -15.82 5.64
CA HIS A 55 -7.97 -14.43 5.15
C HIS A 55 -6.75 -13.58 5.56
N ILE A 56 -6.20 -13.79 6.75
CA ILE A 56 -5.07 -12.99 7.27
C ILE A 56 -4.03 -13.89 7.92
N THR A 57 -2.78 -13.43 7.95
CA THR A 57 -1.72 -14.05 8.74
C THR A 57 -1.67 -13.46 10.15
N THR A 58 -1.04 -14.20 11.08
CA THR A 58 -0.65 -13.63 12.37
C THR A 58 0.31 -12.45 12.16
N ILE A 59 0.18 -11.38 12.96
CA ILE A 59 1.12 -10.26 12.96
C ILE A 59 2.49 -10.77 13.37
N THR A 60 2.56 -11.51 14.49
CA THR A 60 3.84 -11.87 15.09
C THR A 60 4.32 -13.26 14.70
N GLY A 61 5.65 -13.43 14.67
CA GLY A 61 6.32 -14.69 14.34
C GLY A 61 6.71 -14.80 12.85
N THR A 62 7.26 -15.95 12.46
CA THR A 62 7.56 -16.23 11.06
C THR A 62 6.25 -16.55 10.33
N PRO A 63 5.90 -15.83 9.25
CA PRO A 63 4.70 -16.14 8.49
C PRO A 63 4.75 -17.58 7.97
N LYS A 64 3.62 -18.27 8.00
CA LYS A 64 3.54 -19.69 7.61
C LYS A 64 3.61 -19.89 6.10
N HIS A 65 3.15 -18.90 5.35
CA HIS A 65 2.92 -19.00 3.91
C HIS A 65 4.17 -18.67 3.12
N ARG A 66 4.43 -19.45 2.06
CA ARG A 66 5.59 -19.30 1.18
C ARG A 66 5.17 -18.65 -0.15
N CYS A 67 5.88 -17.62 -0.59
CA CYS A 67 5.66 -17.02 -1.91
C CYS A 67 6.44 -17.75 -3.00
N ARG A 68 5.91 -18.88 -3.49
CA ARG A 68 6.58 -19.74 -4.49
C ARG A 68 6.97 -19.02 -5.77
N MET A 69 6.19 -18.03 -6.21
CA MET A 69 6.51 -17.23 -7.39
C MET A 69 7.78 -16.41 -7.18
N MET A 70 7.89 -15.68 -6.05
CA MET A 70 9.10 -14.91 -5.73
C MET A 70 10.30 -15.81 -5.51
N GLU A 71 10.13 -16.96 -4.85
CA GLU A 71 11.19 -17.97 -4.71
C GLU A 71 11.69 -18.45 -6.07
N SER A 72 10.78 -18.73 -7.00
CA SER A 72 11.12 -19.16 -8.35
C SER A 72 11.87 -18.06 -9.11
N LEU A 73 11.50 -16.78 -8.95
CA LEU A 73 12.22 -15.65 -9.53
C LEU A 73 13.64 -15.54 -8.95
N ILE A 74 13.80 -15.68 -7.63
CA ILE A 74 15.09 -15.62 -6.95
C ILE A 74 15.98 -16.81 -7.31
N ALA A 75 15.41 -18.01 -7.50
CA ALA A 75 16.14 -19.23 -7.85
C ALA A 75 16.91 -19.13 -9.18
N HIS A 76 16.59 -18.16 -10.04
CA HIS A 76 17.38 -17.86 -11.25
C HIS A 76 18.75 -17.25 -10.92
N ARG A 77 19.06 -16.96 -9.66
CA ARG A 77 20.33 -16.42 -9.18
C ARG A 77 21.07 -17.45 -8.33
N PRO A 78 22.14 -18.08 -8.85
CA PRO A 78 22.86 -19.12 -8.13
C PRO A 78 23.38 -18.71 -6.74
N HIS A 79 23.81 -17.45 -6.57
CA HIS A 79 24.31 -16.94 -5.29
C HIS A 79 23.22 -16.82 -4.21
N LEU A 80 21.94 -16.90 -4.59
CA LEU A 80 20.77 -16.88 -3.71
C LEU A 80 20.12 -18.26 -3.51
N ALA A 81 20.80 -19.34 -3.92
CA ALA A 81 20.28 -20.69 -3.72
C ALA A 81 19.94 -20.94 -2.25
N GLY A 82 18.71 -21.36 -1.97
CA GLY A 82 18.24 -21.59 -0.60
C GLY A 82 17.65 -20.37 0.10
N ALA A 83 17.51 -19.23 -0.58
CA ALA A 83 16.65 -18.14 -0.09
C ALA A 83 15.19 -18.58 -0.04
N HIS A 84 14.48 -18.11 0.98
CA HIS A 84 13.08 -18.41 1.24
C HIS A 84 12.30 -17.11 1.35
N VAL A 85 11.13 -17.08 0.73
CA VAL A 85 10.26 -15.92 0.77
C VAL A 85 8.97 -16.32 1.46
N HIS A 86 8.76 -15.80 2.66
CA HIS A 86 7.49 -15.90 3.37
C HIS A 86 6.62 -14.71 2.99
N ILE A 87 5.32 -14.96 2.86
CA ILE A 87 4.33 -13.92 2.58
C ILE A 87 3.44 -13.73 3.80
N ALA A 88 3.22 -12.47 4.16
CA ALA A 88 2.33 -12.06 5.23
C ALA A 88 1.32 -11.06 4.70
N TYR A 89 0.13 -11.08 5.27
CA TYR A 89 -0.96 -10.22 4.84
C TYR A 89 -2.05 -10.04 5.92
N PRO A 90 -2.62 -8.83 6.09
CA PRO A 90 -2.14 -7.57 5.53
C PRO A 90 -0.96 -7.02 6.35
N ASN A 91 -0.76 -7.54 7.57
CA ASN A 91 0.27 -7.09 8.51
C ASN A 91 1.32 -8.19 8.75
N TRP A 92 2.51 -7.74 9.12
CA TRP A 92 3.53 -8.55 9.78
C TRP A 92 4.27 -7.70 10.82
N GLY A 93 4.77 -8.28 11.90
CA GLY A 93 5.44 -7.52 12.93
C GLY A 93 6.30 -8.36 13.85
N ILE A 94 7.09 -7.65 14.64
CA ILE A 94 7.98 -8.19 15.65
C ILE A 94 7.58 -7.58 16.98
N ALA A 95 7.47 -8.41 18.03
CA ALA A 95 7.09 -7.97 19.36
C ALA A 95 8.05 -8.51 20.42
N ASP A 96 8.44 -7.64 21.34
CA ASP A 96 9.15 -7.96 22.57
C ASP A 96 8.16 -7.84 23.73
N ARG A 97 7.68 -9.01 24.19
CA ARG A 97 6.67 -9.09 25.27
C ARG A 97 7.21 -8.62 26.61
N GLU A 98 8.50 -8.81 26.87
CA GLU A 98 9.12 -8.43 28.16
C GLU A 98 9.27 -6.92 28.26
N ARG A 99 9.65 -6.27 27.15
CA ARG A 99 9.79 -4.81 27.10
C ARG A 99 8.48 -4.09 26.76
N GLY A 100 7.45 -4.82 26.32
CA GLY A 100 6.18 -4.25 25.90
C GLY A 100 6.30 -3.41 24.64
N ARG A 101 7.15 -3.83 23.69
CA ARG A 101 7.42 -3.11 22.43
C ARG A 101 6.97 -3.93 21.22
N ALA A 102 6.48 -3.28 20.18
CA ALA A 102 6.25 -3.92 18.89
C ALA A 102 6.51 -2.99 17.70
N VAL A 103 6.95 -3.57 16.59
CA VAL A 103 6.96 -2.94 15.27
C VAL A 103 6.02 -3.72 14.38
N VAL A 104 5.03 -3.05 13.80
CA VAL A 104 4.06 -3.64 12.87
C VAL A 104 4.24 -2.99 11.51
N MET A 105 4.30 -3.81 10.48
CA MET A 105 4.54 -3.46 9.08
C MET A 105 3.29 -3.84 8.28
N HIS A 106 2.84 -2.90 7.45
CA HIS A 106 1.64 -3.04 6.64
C HIS A 106 1.88 -2.40 5.27
N HIS A 107 1.26 -2.88 4.19
CA HIS A 107 1.45 -2.20 2.90
C HIS A 107 0.84 -0.79 2.88
N GLY A 108 -0.35 -0.62 3.47
CA GLY A 108 -1.02 0.67 3.60
C GLY A 108 -2.35 0.78 2.85
N HIS A 109 -2.70 -0.18 1.99
CA HIS A 109 -3.91 -0.09 1.15
C HIS A 109 -5.20 0.00 1.97
N TYR A 110 -5.32 -0.72 3.09
CA TYR A 110 -6.49 -0.62 3.95
C TYR A 110 -6.67 0.71 4.69
N LEU A 111 -5.65 1.58 4.66
CA LEU A 111 -5.74 2.95 5.19
C LEU A 111 -6.44 3.87 4.18
N ASP A 112 -6.57 3.47 2.92
CA ASP A 112 -7.31 4.22 1.92
C ASP A 112 -8.74 3.66 1.77
N SER A 113 -9.72 4.55 1.87
CA SER A 113 -11.15 4.29 1.67
C SER A 113 -11.46 3.58 0.35
N MET A 114 -10.64 3.78 -0.69
CA MET A 114 -10.79 3.10 -1.98
C MET A 114 -10.74 1.58 -1.89
N TYR A 115 -9.82 1.08 -1.08
CA TYR A 115 -9.62 -0.35 -0.86
C TYR A 115 -10.57 -0.90 0.19
N ARG A 116 -11.39 -0.03 0.79
CA ARG A 116 -12.48 -0.38 1.71
C ARG A 116 -13.86 -0.14 1.08
N ALA A 117 -13.94 -0.06 -0.24
CA ALA A 117 -15.17 0.31 -0.95
C ALA A 117 -16.37 -0.57 -0.60
N LEU A 118 -16.17 -1.90 -0.49
CA LEU A 118 -17.25 -2.82 -0.14
C LEU A 118 -17.68 -2.69 1.32
N SER A 119 -16.75 -2.48 2.25
CA SER A 119 -17.09 -2.14 3.64
C SER A 119 -17.87 -0.83 3.75
N ASN A 120 -17.45 0.21 3.03
CA ASN A 120 -18.14 1.50 3.01
C ASN A 120 -19.56 1.36 2.43
N PHE A 121 -19.70 0.57 1.37
CA PHE A 121 -20.99 0.28 0.75
C PHE A 121 -21.92 -0.51 1.68
N ARG A 122 -21.40 -1.48 2.42
CA ARG A 122 -22.14 -2.20 3.46
C ARG A 122 -22.64 -1.24 4.55
N GLY A 123 -21.78 -0.38 5.07
CA GLY A 123 -22.17 0.63 6.07
C GLY A 123 -23.29 1.53 5.55
N PHE A 124 -23.17 2.02 4.31
CA PHE A 124 -24.22 2.80 3.65
C PHE A 124 -25.57 2.05 3.59
N LEU A 125 -25.59 0.79 3.17
CA LEU A 125 -26.80 -0.03 3.12
C LEU A 125 -27.43 -0.27 4.51
N GLU A 126 -26.61 -0.42 5.53
CA GLU A 126 -27.05 -0.65 6.92
C GLU A 126 -27.43 0.65 7.65
N GLY A 127 -27.25 1.82 7.00
CA GLY A 127 -27.46 3.13 7.62
C GLY A 127 -26.51 3.38 8.79
N SER A 128 -25.32 2.78 8.75
CA SER A 128 -24.33 2.79 9.82
C SER A 128 -22.96 3.20 9.28
N ASN A 129 -22.17 3.92 10.06
CA ASN A 129 -20.76 4.18 9.74
C ASN A 129 -19.86 3.03 10.22
N LEU A 130 -20.36 1.78 10.20
CA LEU A 130 -19.63 0.63 10.71
C LEU A 130 -18.45 0.32 9.78
N ARG A 131 -17.29 0.85 10.13
CA ARG A 131 -16.02 0.35 9.63
C ARG A 131 -15.78 -1.04 10.24
N PRO A 132 -15.15 -1.98 9.53
CA PRO A 132 -14.92 -3.32 10.05
C PRO A 132 -14.11 -3.32 11.35
N ASP A 133 -14.43 -4.24 12.26
CA ASP A 133 -13.83 -4.27 13.60
C ASP A 133 -12.59 -5.16 13.67
N THR A 134 -12.45 -6.08 12.72
CA THR A 134 -11.33 -7.04 12.67
C THR A 134 -10.64 -7.05 11.32
N MET A 135 -9.36 -7.43 11.30
CA MET A 135 -8.59 -7.63 10.06
C MET A 135 -9.22 -8.69 9.15
N ARG A 136 -9.79 -9.73 9.75
CA ARG A 136 -10.53 -10.77 9.03
C ARG A 136 -11.72 -10.18 8.28
N GLU A 137 -12.56 -9.39 8.95
CA GLU A 137 -13.70 -8.76 8.30
C GLU A 137 -13.28 -7.77 7.20
N LEU A 138 -12.16 -7.04 7.39
CA LEU A 138 -11.61 -6.17 6.35
C LEU A 138 -11.29 -6.94 5.07
N GLU A 139 -10.57 -8.04 5.22
CA GLU A 139 -10.18 -8.88 4.10
C GLU A 139 -11.38 -9.62 3.48
N GLU A 140 -12.22 -10.25 4.29
CA GLU A 140 -13.41 -10.97 3.81
C GLU A 140 -14.32 -10.07 2.97
N GLN A 141 -14.45 -8.79 3.36
CA GLN A 141 -15.28 -7.83 2.66
C GLN A 141 -14.60 -7.22 1.43
N ASN A 142 -13.29 -6.96 1.46
CA ASN A 142 -12.64 -6.15 0.44
C ASN A 142 -11.61 -6.89 -0.41
N GLY A 143 -11.07 -8.02 0.03
CA GLY A 143 -10.14 -8.86 -0.73
C GLY A 143 -10.65 -9.17 -2.15
N PRO A 144 -11.92 -9.62 -2.32
CA PRO A 144 -12.49 -9.84 -3.66
C PRO A 144 -12.57 -8.57 -4.53
N TRP A 145 -12.79 -7.41 -3.92
CA TRP A 145 -12.79 -6.13 -4.63
C TRP A 145 -11.39 -5.73 -5.09
N ILE A 146 -10.39 -5.95 -4.22
CA ILE A 146 -8.99 -5.69 -4.52
C ILE A 146 -8.52 -6.60 -5.66
N ASP A 147 -8.84 -7.91 -5.60
CA ASP A 147 -8.52 -8.85 -6.67
C ASP A 147 -9.18 -8.51 -7.99
N PHE A 148 -10.48 -8.21 -7.97
CA PHE A 148 -11.19 -7.85 -9.18
C PHE A 148 -10.56 -6.64 -9.87
N LEU A 149 -10.25 -5.59 -9.10
CA LEU A 149 -9.74 -4.33 -9.65
C LEU A 149 -8.27 -4.45 -10.09
N TRP A 150 -7.43 -5.15 -9.32
CA TRP A 150 -5.98 -5.14 -9.54
C TRP A 150 -5.39 -6.39 -10.17
N SER A 151 -6.10 -7.51 -10.11
CA SER A 151 -5.70 -8.77 -10.74
C SER A 151 -6.49 -8.98 -12.04
N ASP A 152 -7.82 -8.95 -11.98
CA ASP A 152 -8.66 -9.36 -13.10
C ASP A 152 -8.85 -8.25 -14.13
N LEU A 153 -9.18 -7.04 -13.69
CA LEU A 153 -9.33 -5.90 -14.59
C LEU A 153 -7.98 -5.52 -15.21
N GLY A 154 -6.90 -5.55 -14.42
CA GLY A 154 -5.54 -5.30 -14.90
C GLY A 154 -5.03 -6.33 -15.92
N SER A 155 -5.46 -7.59 -15.82
CA SER A 155 -5.07 -8.68 -16.73
C SER A 155 -5.95 -8.78 -18.00
N ALA A 156 -6.99 -7.96 -18.13
CA ALA A 156 -7.93 -7.96 -19.26
C ALA A 156 -7.36 -7.40 -20.60
N GLY A 157 -6.04 -7.52 -20.83
CA GLY A 157 -5.39 -7.10 -22.07
C GLY A 157 -5.50 -5.59 -22.33
N LYS A 158 -5.94 -5.19 -23.53
CA LYS A 158 -6.08 -3.75 -23.90
C LYS A 158 -7.05 -3.00 -22.98
N ILE A 159 -8.13 -3.65 -22.55
CA ILE A 159 -9.12 -3.07 -21.63
C ILE A 159 -8.51 -2.85 -20.24
N GLY A 160 -7.64 -3.76 -19.80
CA GLY A 160 -6.92 -3.58 -18.53
C GLY A 160 -5.91 -2.43 -18.56
N GLY A 161 -5.21 -2.26 -19.69
CA GLY A 161 -4.33 -1.10 -19.90
C GLY A 161 -5.09 0.24 -19.94
N GLU A 162 -6.29 0.24 -20.52
CA GLU A 162 -7.20 1.40 -20.56
C GLU A 162 -7.85 1.67 -19.19
N ALA A 163 -8.22 0.64 -18.42
CA ALA A 163 -8.75 0.78 -17.06
C ALA A 163 -7.68 1.30 -16.09
N GLY A 164 -6.43 0.84 -16.19
CA GLY A 164 -5.31 1.41 -15.45
C GLY A 164 -5.06 2.88 -15.82
N THR A 165 -5.28 3.27 -17.08
CA THR A 165 -5.17 4.66 -17.54
C THR A 165 -6.36 5.51 -17.07
N LEU A 166 -7.58 4.97 -17.06
CA LEU A 166 -8.76 5.62 -16.50
C LEU A 166 -8.60 5.85 -15.00
N TYR A 167 -8.03 4.88 -14.28
CA TYR A 167 -7.68 5.01 -12.86
C TYR A 167 -6.62 6.07 -12.61
N GLN A 168 -5.51 6.07 -13.35
CA GLN A 168 -4.49 7.13 -13.28
C GLN A 168 -5.08 8.51 -13.61
N THR A 169 -6.04 8.56 -14.55
CA THR A 169 -6.78 9.78 -14.88
C THR A 169 -7.72 10.20 -13.74
N MET A 170 -8.39 9.25 -13.07
CA MET A 170 -9.26 9.49 -11.91
C MET A 170 -8.46 9.97 -10.69
N LEU A 171 -7.20 9.56 -10.56
CA LEU A 171 -6.25 10.06 -9.56
C LEU A 171 -5.68 11.44 -9.91
N SER A 172 -5.68 11.85 -11.20
CA SER A 172 -5.18 13.16 -11.62
C SER A 172 -6.16 14.30 -11.26
N ALA A 173 -5.67 15.32 -10.55
CA ALA A 173 -6.42 16.28 -9.74
C ALA A 173 -7.39 17.27 -10.47
N GLY A 174 -7.68 17.08 -11.76
CA GLY A 174 -8.26 18.13 -12.61
C GLY A 174 -9.79 18.23 -12.69
N ALA A 175 -10.56 17.13 -12.58
CA ALA A 175 -11.97 17.15 -13.04
C ALA A 175 -12.93 16.16 -12.33
N SER A 176 -12.74 15.88 -11.05
CA SER A 176 -13.30 14.69 -10.41
C SER A 176 -14.82 14.66 -10.18
N HIS A 177 -15.49 15.75 -9.80
CA HIS A 177 -16.96 15.69 -9.56
C HIS A 177 -17.75 15.60 -10.87
N ASP A 178 -17.43 16.45 -11.85
CA ASP A 178 -18.09 16.44 -13.16
C ASP A 178 -17.80 15.14 -13.93
N MET A 179 -16.60 14.56 -13.75
CA MET A 179 -16.23 13.29 -14.36
C MET A 179 -16.89 12.10 -13.66
N ALA A 180 -16.97 12.09 -12.32
CA ALA A 180 -17.73 11.10 -11.54
C ALA A 180 -19.21 11.11 -11.95
N GLU A 181 -19.82 12.28 -12.01
CA GLU A 181 -21.21 12.46 -12.44
C GLU A 181 -21.42 12.03 -13.90
N ALA A 182 -20.47 12.37 -14.79
CA ALA A 182 -20.52 11.95 -16.19
C ALA A 182 -20.35 10.43 -16.35
N ILE A 183 -19.50 9.78 -15.56
CA ILE A 183 -19.33 8.31 -15.55
C ILE A 183 -20.60 7.66 -15.02
N ALA A 184 -21.13 8.11 -13.88
CA ALA A 184 -22.38 7.59 -13.33
C ALA A 184 -23.53 7.71 -14.33
N CYS A 185 -23.69 8.88 -14.96
CA CYS A 185 -24.69 9.11 -16.01
C CYS A 185 -24.48 8.24 -17.26
N ARG A 186 -23.23 7.99 -17.67
CA ARG A 186 -22.92 7.12 -18.81
C ARG A 186 -23.20 5.65 -18.51
N VAL A 187 -22.88 5.19 -17.29
CA VAL A 187 -23.15 3.82 -16.85
C VAL A 187 -24.65 3.59 -16.76
N THR A 188 -25.39 4.49 -16.11
CA THR A 188 -26.85 4.38 -15.96
C THR A 188 -27.58 4.52 -17.30
N GLY A 189 -27.12 5.44 -18.16
CA GLY A 189 -27.61 5.60 -19.53
C GLY A 189 -27.31 4.38 -20.42
N GLY A 190 -26.14 3.75 -20.27
CA GLY A 190 -25.75 2.53 -20.98
C GLY A 190 -26.58 1.32 -20.57
N LEU A 191 -26.79 1.13 -19.25
CA LEU A 191 -27.65 0.09 -18.69
C LEU A 191 -29.09 0.21 -19.20
N HIS A 192 -29.61 1.43 -19.27
CA HIS A 192 -30.95 1.69 -19.77
C HIS A 192 -31.09 1.44 -21.28
N SER A 193 -30.19 2.03 -22.07
CA SER A 193 -30.29 2.02 -23.53
C SER A 193 -29.88 0.68 -24.19
N LYS A 194 -28.93 -0.05 -23.60
CA LYS A 194 -28.40 -1.29 -24.19
C LYS A 194 -28.95 -2.57 -23.57
N LEU A 195 -29.26 -2.54 -22.27
CA LEU A 195 -29.68 -3.72 -21.52
C LEU A 195 -31.14 -3.64 -21.04
N GLY A 196 -31.82 -2.51 -21.27
CA GLY A 196 -33.21 -2.31 -20.86
C GLY A 196 -33.42 -2.24 -19.34
N ILE A 197 -32.33 -2.13 -18.56
CA ILE A 197 -32.39 -2.09 -17.10
C ILE A 197 -32.79 -0.68 -16.69
N ASN A 198 -33.87 -0.55 -15.90
CA ASN A 198 -34.31 0.74 -15.40
C ASN A 198 -33.41 1.19 -14.23
N PRO A 199 -32.64 2.28 -14.35
CA PRO A 199 -31.78 2.77 -13.26
C PRO A 199 -32.57 3.20 -12.02
N LYS A 200 -33.85 3.55 -12.19
CA LYS A 200 -34.74 3.90 -11.07
C LYS A 200 -35.38 2.70 -10.40
N MET A 201 -35.05 1.48 -10.82
CA MET A 201 -35.53 0.27 -10.16
C MET A 201 -34.99 0.22 -8.73
N GLU A 202 -35.89 -0.03 -7.78
CA GLU A 202 -35.55 -0.22 -6.39
C GLU A 202 -34.91 -1.61 -6.20
N ILE A 203 -33.73 -1.64 -5.60
CA ILE A 203 -33.00 -2.89 -5.31
C ILE A 203 -33.40 -3.38 -3.92
N LYS A 204 -33.29 -2.53 -2.90
CA LYS A 204 -33.68 -2.84 -1.51
C LYS A 204 -33.78 -1.55 -0.67
N TYR A 205 -34.68 -1.51 0.31
CA TYR A 205 -34.81 -0.41 1.29
C TYR A 205 -34.94 1.01 0.69
N GLY A 206 -35.65 1.19 -0.42
CA GLY A 206 -35.79 2.49 -1.09
C GLY A 206 -34.56 2.93 -1.89
N ILE A 207 -33.51 2.12 -1.96
CA ILE A 207 -32.28 2.41 -2.72
C ILE A 207 -32.48 1.96 -4.17
N THR A 208 -32.37 2.90 -5.11
CA THR A 208 -32.42 2.63 -6.54
C THR A 208 -31.06 2.21 -7.09
N LEU A 209 -31.06 1.53 -8.24
CA LEU A 209 -29.83 1.19 -8.96
C LEU A 209 -29.00 2.45 -9.32
N ASP A 210 -29.64 3.57 -9.62
CA ASP A 210 -28.98 4.86 -9.87
C ASP A 210 -28.30 5.41 -8.62
N ASN A 211 -28.97 5.38 -7.47
CA ASN A 211 -28.37 5.77 -6.18
C ASN A 211 -27.17 4.89 -5.83
N LEU A 212 -27.26 3.59 -6.14
CA LEU A 212 -26.20 2.62 -5.90
C LEU A 212 -24.96 2.88 -6.77
N ILE A 213 -25.16 3.16 -8.06
CA ILE A 213 -24.06 3.47 -8.99
C ILE A 213 -23.42 4.81 -8.64
N ARG A 214 -24.22 5.83 -8.32
CA ARG A 214 -23.72 7.15 -7.90
C ARG A 214 -22.94 7.05 -6.60
N ALA A 215 -23.48 6.36 -5.59
CA ALA A 215 -22.77 6.13 -4.32
C ALA A 215 -21.46 5.37 -4.52
N ALA A 216 -21.46 4.32 -5.36
CA ALA A 216 -20.24 3.58 -5.68
C ALA A 216 -19.20 4.47 -6.37
N VAL A 217 -19.60 5.31 -7.32
CA VAL A 217 -18.71 6.24 -8.02
C VAL A 217 -18.23 7.37 -7.10
N ASP A 218 -19.08 7.95 -6.27
CA ASP A 218 -18.69 9.02 -5.33
C ASP A 218 -17.74 8.49 -4.23
N LEU A 219 -18.00 7.29 -3.70
CA LEU A 219 -17.13 6.62 -2.73
C LEU A 219 -15.77 6.25 -3.32
N THR A 220 -15.68 6.08 -4.64
CA THR A 220 -14.45 5.66 -5.34
C THR A 220 -13.71 6.77 -6.11
N ALA A 221 -14.40 7.85 -6.49
CA ALA A 221 -13.84 8.91 -7.33
C ALA A 221 -13.77 10.25 -6.61
N GLY A 222 -14.78 10.57 -5.79
CA GLY A 222 -14.87 11.84 -5.06
C GLY A 222 -13.77 11.96 -4.00
N ARG A 223 -13.63 10.95 -3.14
CA ARG A 223 -12.66 10.95 -2.04
C ARG A 223 -11.20 10.79 -2.49
N GLY A 224 -10.95 9.99 -3.53
CA GLY A 224 -9.59 9.82 -4.08
C GLY A 224 -9.01 11.12 -4.64
N ALA A 225 -9.86 11.98 -5.20
CA ALA A 225 -9.43 13.26 -5.77
C ALA A 225 -9.29 14.40 -4.73
N GLU A 226 -10.07 14.38 -3.65
CA GLU A 226 -9.91 15.33 -2.53
C GLU A 226 -8.59 15.07 -1.78
N LYS A 227 -8.22 13.80 -1.55
CA LYS A 227 -6.94 13.39 -0.95
C LYS A 227 -5.71 13.91 -1.70
N GLN A 228 -5.74 13.95 -3.03
CA GLN A 228 -4.62 14.47 -3.83
C GLN A 228 -4.54 16.01 -3.82
N ARG A 229 -5.66 16.73 -3.78
CA ARG A 229 -5.66 18.22 -3.74
C ARG A 229 -5.01 18.77 -2.46
N GLU A 230 -5.22 18.13 -1.32
CA GLU A 230 -4.50 18.46 -0.07
C GLU A 230 -3.05 17.90 -0.08
N GLY A 231 -2.87 16.75 -0.75
CA GLY A 231 -1.63 16.02 -0.87
C GLY A 231 -0.51 16.69 -1.69
N TYR A 232 -0.78 17.78 -2.41
CA TYR A 232 0.26 18.59 -3.10
C TYR A 232 1.09 19.44 -2.11
N ALA A 233 0.53 19.78 -0.93
CA ALA A 233 1.18 20.66 0.05
C ALA A 233 1.43 19.98 1.41
N ARG A 234 0.69 18.91 1.75
CA ARG A 234 0.85 18.15 3.00
C ARG A 234 1.09 16.67 2.72
N VAL A 235 1.84 16.04 3.61
CA VAL A 235 2.18 14.61 3.49
C VAL A 235 1.03 13.70 3.90
N LEU A 236 0.24 14.13 4.89
CA LEU A 236 -1.03 13.52 5.30
C LEU A 236 -2.14 14.58 5.40
N GLY A 237 -3.35 14.23 4.95
CA GLY A 237 -4.59 15.00 5.19
C GLY A 237 -5.32 14.57 6.48
N ASP A 238 -6.30 15.36 6.93
CA ASP A 238 -7.03 15.08 8.18
C ASP A 238 -7.79 13.74 8.10
N ASP A 239 -8.44 13.45 6.96
CA ASP A 239 -9.13 12.17 6.71
C ASP A 239 -8.17 10.96 6.75
N GLU A 240 -6.91 11.13 6.34
CA GLU A 240 -5.91 10.07 6.36
C GLU A 240 -5.44 9.77 7.78
N ILE A 241 -5.30 10.80 8.61
CA ILE A 241 -5.00 10.64 10.05
C ILE A 241 -6.14 9.89 10.74
N ASP A 242 -7.41 10.22 10.43
CA ASP A 242 -8.58 9.52 10.96
C ASP A 242 -8.66 8.06 10.50
N ASP A 243 -8.30 7.77 9.25
CA ASP A 243 -8.23 6.40 8.72
C ASP A 243 -7.10 5.59 9.37
N ILE A 244 -5.91 6.18 9.56
CA ILE A 244 -4.80 5.57 10.30
C ILE A 244 -5.21 5.30 11.75
N GLY A 245 -5.76 6.31 12.43
CA GLY A 245 -6.20 6.21 13.82
C GLY A 245 -7.18 5.06 14.03
N TRP A 246 -8.22 4.99 13.20
CA TRP A 246 -9.19 3.89 13.23
C TRP A 246 -8.54 2.51 13.00
N TYR A 247 -7.69 2.37 11.97
CA TYR A 247 -7.06 1.09 11.67
C TYR A 247 -6.20 0.59 12.83
N LEU A 248 -5.45 1.50 13.45
CA LEU A 248 -4.58 1.21 14.58
C LEU A 248 -5.37 0.90 15.85
N SER A 249 -6.44 1.66 16.15
CA SER A 249 -7.23 1.53 17.39
C SER A 249 -8.18 0.33 17.37
N THR A 250 -8.58 -0.12 16.19
CA THR A 250 -9.66 -1.10 16.03
C THR A 250 -9.14 -2.42 15.47
N PRO A 251 -9.03 -2.66 14.15
CA PRO A 251 -8.69 -3.99 13.64
C PRO A 251 -7.27 -4.42 14.03
N MET A 252 -6.29 -3.51 14.06
CA MET A 252 -4.91 -3.87 14.46
C MET A 252 -4.82 -4.15 15.95
N ALA A 253 -5.45 -3.30 16.76
CA ALA A 253 -5.47 -3.48 18.20
C ALA A 253 -6.19 -4.78 18.60
N ALA A 254 -7.27 -5.15 17.90
CA ALA A 254 -7.98 -6.41 18.11
C ALA A 254 -7.04 -7.61 17.87
N GLN A 255 -6.34 -7.63 16.73
CA GLN A 255 -5.42 -8.71 16.39
C GLN A 255 -4.22 -8.78 17.35
N LEU A 256 -3.62 -7.64 17.71
CA LEU A 256 -2.52 -7.61 18.69
C LEU A 256 -2.96 -8.13 20.07
N ARG A 257 -4.17 -7.77 20.53
CA ARG A 257 -4.70 -8.30 21.79
C ARG A 257 -4.95 -9.81 21.72
N GLU A 258 -5.47 -10.31 20.61
CA GLU A 258 -5.67 -11.74 20.40
C GLU A 258 -4.34 -12.50 20.45
N GLU A 259 -3.31 -12.02 19.75
CA GLU A 259 -2.02 -12.72 19.64
C GLU A 259 -1.13 -12.53 20.89
N LEU A 260 -1.12 -11.33 21.47
CA LEU A 260 -0.20 -10.96 22.55
C LEU A 260 -0.85 -11.00 23.94
N GLY A 261 -2.18 -11.07 24.02
CA GLY A 261 -2.97 -11.01 25.25
C GLY A 261 -3.22 -9.60 25.77
N ALA A 262 -2.41 -8.62 25.36
CA ALA A 262 -2.55 -7.21 25.67
C ALA A 262 -1.89 -6.38 24.57
N LEU A 263 -2.23 -5.08 24.48
CA LEU A 263 -1.50 -4.18 23.60
C LEU A 263 -0.08 -3.93 24.15
N PRO A 264 0.95 -3.93 23.28
CA PRO A 264 2.26 -3.43 23.66
C PRO A 264 2.15 -1.99 24.13
N ARG A 265 2.97 -1.65 25.13
CA ARG A 265 3.06 -0.29 25.69
C ARG A 265 3.54 0.72 24.66
N GLU A 266 4.48 0.31 23.82
CA GLU A 266 5.06 1.11 22.75
C GLU A 266 4.95 0.37 21.41
N VAL A 267 4.34 1.02 20.43
CA VAL A 267 4.14 0.47 19.09
C VAL A 267 4.70 1.43 18.04
N GLN A 268 5.41 0.87 17.08
CA GLN A 268 5.85 1.54 15.87
C GLN A 268 5.10 0.92 14.68
N PHE A 269 4.38 1.72 13.91
CA PHE A 269 3.64 1.28 12.74
C PHE A 269 4.32 1.79 11.47
N VAL A 270 4.78 0.87 10.64
CA VAL A 270 5.45 1.13 9.37
C VAL A 270 4.49 0.76 8.24
N PHE A 271 4.27 1.68 7.30
CA PHE A 271 3.48 1.42 6.12
C PHE A 271 4.04 2.04 4.84
N GLY A 272 3.37 1.83 3.70
CA GLY A 272 3.74 2.37 2.40
C GLY A 272 2.53 2.94 1.65
N HIS A 273 2.32 2.46 0.42
CA HIS A 273 1.18 2.74 -0.46
C HIS A 273 1.05 4.16 -1.01
N THR A 274 1.26 5.21 -0.22
CA THR A 274 1.03 6.62 -0.63
C THR A 274 2.17 7.21 -1.47
N HIS A 275 3.32 6.55 -1.49
CA HIS A 275 4.56 7.01 -2.11
C HIS A 275 5.12 8.33 -1.55
N LYS A 276 4.63 8.74 -0.37
CA LYS A 276 5.04 9.97 0.33
C LYS A 276 5.70 9.59 1.65
N PRO A 277 7.05 9.51 1.69
CA PRO A 277 7.74 8.97 2.84
C PRO A 277 7.63 9.99 3.99
N PHE A 278 7.22 9.54 5.18
CA PHE A 278 6.96 10.42 6.33
C PHE A 278 7.17 9.70 7.66
N GLN A 279 7.22 10.47 8.74
CA GLN A 279 7.20 9.93 10.09
C GLN A 279 6.58 10.93 11.06
N ASP A 280 5.82 10.43 12.03
CA ASP A 280 5.18 11.23 13.08
C ASP A 280 4.81 10.36 14.29
N GLU A 281 4.28 10.97 15.35
CA GLU A 281 3.63 10.29 16.47
C GLU A 281 2.13 10.58 16.48
N LEU A 282 1.31 9.53 16.45
CA LEU A 282 -0.14 9.66 16.54
C LEU A 282 -0.65 9.21 17.90
N THR A 283 -1.48 10.04 18.53
CA THR A 283 -2.25 9.60 19.70
C THR A 283 -3.41 8.76 19.20
N VAL A 284 -3.44 7.48 19.59
CA VAL A 284 -4.41 6.50 19.11
C VAL A 284 -5.13 5.86 20.29
N ASP A 285 -6.46 5.79 20.19
CA ASP A 285 -7.29 5.20 21.24
C ASP A 285 -6.88 3.75 21.55
N GLY A 286 -6.76 3.46 22.85
CA GLY A 286 -6.40 2.15 23.37
C GLY A 286 -4.89 1.93 23.61
N TYR A 287 -4.01 2.77 23.07
CA TYR A 287 -2.56 2.71 23.34
C TYR A 287 -2.16 3.60 24.52
N GLU A 288 -1.19 3.16 25.33
CA GLU A 288 -0.69 3.93 26.48
C GLU A 288 0.15 5.14 26.06
N LEU A 289 0.95 4.96 25.01
CA LEU A 289 1.83 5.98 24.44
C LEU A 289 1.41 6.27 22.99
N PRO A 290 1.75 7.46 22.46
CA PRO A 290 1.60 7.72 21.03
C PRO A 290 2.26 6.61 20.21
N VAL A 291 1.59 6.19 19.14
CA VAL A 291 2.12 5.22 18.19
C VAL A 291 3.06 5.98 17.26
N GLY A 292 4.32 5.55 17.13
CA GLY A 292 5.19 6.12 16.12
C GLY A 292 4.80 5.55 14.76
N VAL A 293 4.55 6.42 13.79
CA VAL A 293 4.03 6.08 12.48
C VAL A 293 5.06 6.46 11.43
N PHE A 294 5.35 5.55 10.51
CA PHE A 294 6.33 5.74 9.45
C PHE A 294 5.77 5.30 8.10
N ASN A 295 6.03 6.06 7.06
CA ASN A 295 5.75 5.69 5.69
C ASN A 295 7.05 5.56 4.89
N THR A 296 7.19 4.42 4.20
CA THR A 296 8.35 4.07 3.37
C THR A 296 8.39 4.84 2.05
N GLY A 297 7.29 5.46 1.63
CA GLY A 297 7.17 6.10 0.33
C GLY A 297 7.13 5.10 -0.81
N GLY A 298 7.69 5.49 -1.95
CA GLY A 298 7.65 4.76 -3.22
C GLY A 298 9.03 4.66 -3.85
N TRP A 299 9.36 3.46 -4.34
CA TRP A 299 10.57 3.19 -5.13
C TRP A 299 10.33 3.36 -6.64
N VAL A 300 9.14 3.83 -7.00
CA VAL A 300 8.67 3.99 -8.37
C VAL A 300 8.25 5.43 -8.59
N LEU A 301 8.50 5.93 -9.79
CA LEU A 301 8.03 7.23 -10.24
C LEU A 301 6.78 6.97 -11.06
N ASP A 302 5.59 7.25 -10.52
CA ASP A 302 4.31 6.88 -11.15
C ASP A 302 3.74 7.99 -12.02
N GLU A 303 3.84 9.24 -11.54
CA GLU A 303 3.31 10.41 -12.25
C GLU A 303 4.41 11.13 -13.04
N PRO A 304 4.07 11.76 -14.17
CA PRO A 304 5.02 12.61 -14.89
C PRO A 304 5.43 13.86 -14.09
N GLY A 305 4.54 14.32 -13.21
CA GLY A 305 4.78 15.46 -12.32
C GLY A 305 5.59 15.03 -11.10
N LEU A 306 6.69 15.74 -10.84
CA LEU A 306 7.51 15.55 -9.65
C LEU A 306 6.89 16.30 -8.48
N MET A 307 6.77 15.63 -7.33
CA MET A 307 6.19 16.22 -6.13
C MET A 307 7.20 16.19 -4.97
N PRO A 308 7.53 17.33 -4.33
CA PRO A 308 8.53 17.38 -3.26
C PRO A 308 8.28 16.41 -2.10
N VAL A 309 7.01 16.08 -1.86
CA VAL A 309 6.57 15.16 -0.80
C VAL A 309 6.67 13.69 -1.19
N GLN A 310 6.79 13.38 -2.48
CA GLN A 310 7.03 12.03 -2.96
C GLN A 310 8.51 11.67 -2.81
N GLY A 311 8.78 10.38 -2.71
CA GLY A 311 10.13 9.87 -2.55
C GLY A 311 10.16 8.52 -1.88
N CYS A 312 11.33 8.18 -1.35
CA CYS A 312 11.58 6.87 -0.78
C CYS A 312 12.31 6.96 0.56
N ALA A 313 11.94 6.09 1.48
CA ALA A 313 12.67 5.79 2.70
C ALA A 313 12.79 4.29 2.93
N ALA A 314 13.87 3.91 3.60
CA ALA A 314 14.03 2.58 4.18
C ALA A 314 13.89 2.67 5.70
N MET A 315 13.20 1.73 6.33
CA MET A 315 13.10 1.68 7.78
C MET A 315 14.18 0.78 8.35
N LEU A 316 14.96 1.32 9.28
CA LEU A 316 15.90 0.56 10.09
C LEU A 316 15.20 0.21 11.42
N VAL A 317 15.27 -1.05 11.82
CA VAL A 317 14.68 -1.55 13.07
C VAL A 317 15.78 -2.20 13.90
N SER A 318 15.97 -1.78 15.16
CA SER A 318 16.97 -2.36 16.06
C SER A 318 16.45 -3.58 16.83
N ASP A 319 17.34 -4.28 17.53
CA ASP A 319 17.00 -5.40 18.43
C ASP A 319 16.14 -4.95 19.63
N GLU A 320 16.16 -3.66 19.97
CA GLU A 320 15.29 -3.02 20.97
C GLU A 320 13.97 -2.51 20.41
N LEU A 321 13.68 -2.81 19.13
CA LEU A 321 12.49 -2.38 18.40
C LEU A 321 12.36 -0.86 18.29
N GLU A 322 13.51 -0.15 18.29
CA GLU A 322 13.56 1.25 17.86
C GLU A 322 13.47 1.32 16.34
N VAL A 323 12.83 2.35 15.80
CA VAL A 323 12.69 2.56 14.35
C VAL A 323 13.31 3.89 13.95
N ALA A 324 14.09 3.86 12.87
CA ALA A 324 14.63 5.06 12.24
C ALA A 324 14.32 5.04 10.73
N SER A 325 13.81 6.16 10.22
CA SER A 325 13.53 6.39 8.81
C SER A 325 14.78 6.90 8.12
N LEU A 326 15.42 6.05 7.30
CA LEU A 326 16.46 6.48 6.37
C LEU A 326 15.79 7.03 5.11
N ARG A 327 15.61 8.35 5.05
CA ARG A 327 15.10 9.02 3.85
C ARG A 327 16.17 8.99 2.78
N LEU A 328 15.92 8.22 1.72
CA LEU A 328 16.85 8.01 0.62
C LEU A 328 16.77 9.14 -0.41
N PHE A 329 15.56 9.54 -0.78
CA PHE A 329 15.35 10.70 -1.63
C PHE A 329 13.93 11.23 -1.48
N ASN A 330 13.77 12.48 -1.88
CA ASN A 330 12.50 13.07 -2.28
C ASN A 330 12.63 13.53 -3.73
N ASP A 331 11.53 13.67 -4.46
CA ASP A 331 11.61 14.21 -5.81
C ASP A 331 12.25 15.61 -5.79
N PRO A 332 13.05 15.95 -6.81
CA PRO A 332 13.77 17.21 -6.82
C PRO A 332 12.82 18.40 -6.97
N VAL A 333 13.13 19.48 -6.26
CA VAL A 333 12.46 20.78 -6.37
C VAL A 333 13.43 21.76 -7.01
N ASP A 334 13.04 22.39 -8.12
CA ASP A 334 13.93 23.28 -8.89
C ASP A 334 15.29 22.62 -9.22
N ASP A 335 15.26 21.33 -9.61
CA ASP A 335 16.45 20.51 -9.92
C ASP A 335 17.37 20.22 -8.71
N VAL A 336 16.89 20.50 -7.49
CA VAL A 336 17.61 20.23 -6.25
C VAL A 336 16.96 19.07 -5.49
N MET A 337 17.73 18.02 -5.27
CA MET A 337 17.30 16.87 -4.47
C MET A 337 17.80 17.00 -3.03
N ALA A 338 16.92 16.71 -2.06
CA ALA A 338 17.31 16.66 -0.66
C ALA A 338 18.37 15.56 -0.42
N PRO A 339 19.34 15.77 0.48
CA PRO A 339 20.32 14.75 0.83
C PRO A 339 19.67 13.59 1.59
N VAL A 340 20.34 12.44 1.54
CA VAL A 340 20.02 11.29 2.40
C VAL A 340 20.12 11.71 3.85
N ARG A 341 19.11 11.39 4.65
CA ARG A 341 19.05 11.76 6.07
C ARG A 341 18.31 10.70 6.88
N VAL A 342 18.51 10.73 8.19
CA VAL A 342 17.81 9.86 9.13
C VAL A 342 16.86 10.69 9.98
N GLU A 343 15.64 10.19 10.14
CA GLU A 343 14.58 10.85 10.91
C GLU A 343 13.92 9.83 11.86
N GLY A 344 13.62 10.23 13.10
CA GLY A 344 12.77 9.48 14.02
C GLY A 344 11.33 9.97 13.94
N SER A 345 10.37 9.27 14.55
CA SER A 345 8.95 9.66 14.62
C SER A 345 8.69 10.96 15.39
N GLY A 346 9.70 11.51 16.08
CA GLY A 346 9.56 12.59 17.06
C GLY A 346 10.27 12.27 18.37
N ARG A 347 10.51 10.97 18.62
CA ARG A 347 11.33 10.48 19.73
C ARG A 347 12.80 10.44 19.34
N GLU A 348 13.66 10.96 20.21
CA GLU A 348 15.09 10.68 20.15
C GLU A 348 15.33 9.24 20.58
N THR A 349 15.89 8.44 19.67
CA THR A 349 16.29 7.06 19.92
C THR A 349 17.78 6.89 19.67
N ARG A 350 18.36 5.85 20.27
CA ARG A 350 19.79 5.55 20.06
C ARG A 350 20.04 5.21 18.59
N LEU A 351 19.13 4.44 17.98
CA LEU A 351 19.20 4.08 16.57
C LEU A 351 19.25 5.31 15.63
N VAL A 352 18.43 6.34 15.88
CA VAL A 352 18.45 7.56 15.07
C VAL A 352 19.82 8.25 15.13
N GLY A 353 20.40 8.36 16.33
CA GLY A 353 21.73 8.96 16.51
C GLY A 353 22.85 8.17 15.82
N GLU A 354 22.87 6.86 16.00
CA GLU A 354 23.88 5.97 15.40
C GLU A 354 23.77 5.92 13.87
N ALA A 355 22.56 5.81 13.33
CA ALA A 355 22.33 5.80 11.90
C ALA A 355 22.66 7.16 11.26
N SER A 356 22.34 8.28 11.93
CA SER A 356 22.71 9.63 11.47
C SER A 356 24.23 9.78 11.39
N ALA A 357 24.96 9.34 12.41
CA ALA A 357 26.42 9.37 12.42
C ALA A 357 27.03 8.50 11.32
N ALA A 358 26.42 7.33 11.04
CA ALA A 358 26.85 6.46 9.94
C ALA A 358 26.62 7.09 8.56
N VAL A 359 25.48 7.77 8.35
CA VAL A 359 25.20 8.51 7.11
C VAL A 359 26.21 9.64 6.92
N GLU A 360 26.52 10.41 7.97
CA GLU A 360 27.51 11.50 7.91
C GLU A 360 28.92 10.96 7.59
N ALA A 361 29.33 9.88 8.26
CA ALA A 361 30.62 9.24 8.02
C ALA A 361 30.77 8.70 6.59
N ALA A 362 29.66 8.31 5.95
CA ALA A 362 29.61 7.84 4.57
C ALA A 362 29.09 8.90 3.57
N SER A 363 29.15 10.19 3.92
CA SER A 363 28.53 11.28 3.15
C SER A 363 28.93 11.31 1.67
N ALA A 364 30.20 11.01 1.34
CA ALA A 364 30.66 10.94 -0.05
C ALA A 364 29.90 9.88 -0.87
N HIS A 365 29.68 8.69 -0.30
CA HIS A 365 28.93 7.62 -0.96
C HIS A 365 27.44 7.96 -1.12
N TRP A 366 26.86 8.61 -0.11
CA TRP A 366 25.47 9.07 -0.20
C TRP A 366 25.29 10.20 -1.22
N GLN A 367 26.29 11.07 -1.39
CA GLN A 367 26.28 12.07 -2.47
C GLN A 367 26.36 11.42 -3.86
N ASP A 368 27.18 10.37 -4.03
CA ASP A 368 27.21 9.58 -5.27
C ASP A 368 25.84 8.94 -5.56
N PHE A 369 25.25 8.31 -4.54
CA PHE A 369 23.89 7.75 -4.62
C PHE A 369 22.87 8.82 -5.03
N SER A 370 22.85 9.97 -4.35
CA SER A 370 21.91 11.04 -4.64
C SER A 370 22.06 11.56 -6.08
N ARG A 371 23.30 11.71 -6.58
CA ARG A 371 23.53 12.08 -7.99
C ARG A 371 22.97 11.04 -8.97
N ALA A 372 23.17 9.76 -8.70
CA ALA A 372 22.69 8.68 -9.56
C ALA A 372 21.15 8.62 -9.58
N VAL A 373 20.50 8.75 -8.42
CA VAL A 373 19.04 8.78 -8.30
C VAL A 373 18.47 10.01 -8.98
N HIS A 374 19.05 11.19 -8.76
CA HIS A 374 18.60 12.43 -9.38
C HIS A 374 18.61 12.32 -10.92
N HIS A 375 19.72 11.87 -11.50
CA HIS A 375 19.82 11.65 -12.94
C HIS A 375 18.77 10.67 -13.46
N ARG A 376 18.48 9.62 -12.68
CA ARG A 376 17.48 8.62 -13.06
C ARG A 376 16.06 9.17 -13.01
N ILE A 377 15.70 9.92 -11.97
CA ILE A 377 14.39 10.57 -11.83
C ILE A 377 14.12 11.47 -13.03
N LEU A 378 15.03 12.39 -13.36
CA LEU A 378 14.88 13.30 -14.49
C LEU A 378 14.73 12.53 -15.82
N SER A 379 15.57 11.51 -16.05
CA SER A 379 15.49 10.71 -17.27
C SER A 379 14.18 9.95 -17.41
N GLU A 380 13.61 9.42 -16.33
CA GLU A 380 12.34 8.68 -16.37
C GLU A 380 11.14 9.63 -16.44
N ALA A 381 11.17 10.77 -15.75
CA ALA A 381 10.17 11.82 -15.85
C ALA A 381 10.03 12.30 -17.31
N ASP A 382 11.16 12.62 -17.97
CA ASP A 382 11.18 13.02 -19.38
C ASP A 382 10.56 11.96 -20.30
N LYS A 383 10.90 10.68 -20.09
CA LYS A 383 10.33 9.56 -20.87
C LYS A 383 8.82 9.42 -20.64
N ARG A 384 8.34 9.69 -19.43
CA ARG A 384 6.91 9.61 -19.09
C ARG A 384 6.13 10.77 -19.68
N VAL A 385 6.66 11.99 -19.61
CA VAL A 385 6.06 13.17 -20.26
C VAL A 385 5.90 12.92 -21.76
N ARG A 386 6.94 12.42 -22.44
CA ARG A 386 6.84 12.09 -23.87
C ARG A 386 5.77 11.04 -24.15
N ARG A 387 5.76 9.92 -23.40
CA ARG A 387 4.73 8.89 -23.55
C ARG A 387 3.31 9.39 -23.27
N PHE A 388 3.16 10.32 -22.33
CA PHE A 388 1.87 10.94 -22.03
C PHE A 388 1.39 11.81 -23.20
N LEU A 389 2.27 12.63 -23.77
CA LEU A 389 1.97 13.46 -24.94
C LEU A 389 1.62 12.60 -26.16
N ASP A 390 2.42 11.58 -26.47
CA ASP A 390 2.17 10.67 -27.60
C ASP A 390 0.79 9.99 -27.48
N ARG A 391 0.44 9.50 -26.28
CA ARG A 391 -0.89 8.90 -26.02
C ARG A 391 -2.03 9.90 -26.13
N SER A 392 -1.80 11.16 -25.76
CA SER A 392 -2.82 12.21 -25.87
C SER A 392 -3.13 12.56 -27.32
N GLU A 393 -2.13 12.49 -28.21
CA GLU A 393 -2.30 12.67 -29.65
C GLU A 393 -3.07 11.49 -30.25
N ASP A 394 -2.69 10.24 -29.92
CA ASP A 394 -3.41 9.03 -30.36
C ASP A 394 -4.89 9.05 -29.94
N MET A 395 -5.19 9.46 -28.69
CA MET A 395 -6.58 9.56 -28.22
C MET A 395 -7.36 10.68 -28.90
N ARG A 396 -6.69 11.75 -29.32
CA ARG A 396 -7.30 12.85 -30.05
C ARG A 396 -7.60 12.46 -31.49
N GLU A 397 -6.69 11.76 -32.15
CA GLU A 397 -6.91 11.19 -33.49
C GLU A 397 -8.00 10.11 -33.50
N ALA A 398 -8.12 9.30 -32.44
CA ALA A 398 -9.17 8.29 -32.31
C ALA A 398 -10.56 8.88 -31.99
N ALA A 399 -10.62 10.15 -31.56
CA ALA A 399 -11.85 10.86 -31.23
C ALA A 399 -12.38 11.75 -32.37
N GLU A 400 -11.57 11.97 -33.42
CA GLU A 400 -11.95 12.61 -34.70
C GLU A 400 -12.44 11.55 -35.72
#